data_AF-A0A953A1Q5-F1
#
_entry.id   AF-A0A953A1Q5-F1
#
_cell.length_a   1.000
_cell.length_b   1.000
_cell.length_c   1.000
_cell.angle_alpha   90.00
_cell.angle_beta   90.00
_cell.angle_gamma   90.00
#
_symmetry.space_group_name_H-M   'P 1'
#
loop_
_entity.id
_entity.type
_entity.pdbx_description
1 polymer ?
#
loop_
_entity_poly.entity_id
_entity_poly.type
_entity_poly.pdbx_seq_one_letter_code
_entity_poly.pdbx_strand_id
1 'polypeptide(L)'
;MRSLRPLFSLLAGLLTTVTWAASSTPELAERAAVAQLLVFGRLPAPESPSHSDATLVEQVELLRAQLPRDAAARTRAAHAAWLDAFGRSPTDAELRAESALPLTYTERLQRHVARLAAQPAEFRDVLQRAYQLVVHRDAYAEEVDYWHPHGALSFVALVACLEDWARRNQPGLMITAGTPTVPLRSRAVCLVPLSPAIAAEARPLVGSLDVHSRVLAVGARSLRTPGNMHLALVGRD
;
A
#
# COMPACT_ATOMS: atom_id res chain seq x y z
N MET A 1 55.52 44.94 -44.47
CA MET A 1 55.70 44.89 -43.01
C MET A 1 54.68 43.92 -42.43
N ARG A 2 55.15 42.75 -41.96
CA ARG A 2 54.36 41.69 -41.33
C ARG A 2 54.30 41.93 -39.83
N SER A 3 53.12 41.86 -39.23
CA SER A 3 52.94 41.85 -37.77
C SER A 3 52.31 40.51 -37.38
N LEU A 4 53.13 39.61 -36.84
CA LEU A 4 52.72 38.36 -36.20
C LEU A 4 52.00 38.68 -34.87
N ARG A 5 50.83 38.06 -34.65
CA ARG A 5 50.18 38.00 -33.34
C ARG A 5 50.39 36.60 -32.74
N PRO A 6 50.76 36.49 -31.46
CA PRO A 6 51.00 35.21 -30.81
C PRO A 6 49.68 34.52 -30.42
N LEU A 7 49.63 33.21 -30.67
CA LEU A 7 48.72 32.26 -30.02
C LEU A 7 48.98 32.32 -28.51
N PHE A 8 47.96 32.64 -27.72
CA PHE A 8 47.95 32.37 -26.28
C PHE A 8 46.80 31.43 -25.95
N SER A 9 47.22 30.29 -25.43
CA SER A 9 46.47 29.13 -24.97
C SER A 9 45.39 29.49 -23.97
N LEU A 10 44.15 29.03 -24.22
CA LEU A 10 43.10 28.94 -23.21
C LEU A 10 42.45 27.56 -23.32
N LEU A 11 43.21 26.55 -22.88
CA LEU A 11 42.73 25.21 -22.63
C LEU A 11 42.01 25.23 -21.27
N ALA A 12 40.78 25.72 -21.26
CA ALA A 12 39.91 25.63 -20.09
C ALA A 12 39.50 24.15 -19.93
N GLY A 13 40.15 23.48 -18.97
CA GLY A 13 39.85 22.11 -18.59
C GLY A 13 38.40 21.98 -18.16
N LEU A 14 37.58 21.39 -19.02
CA LEU A 14 36.23 20.95 -18.72
C LEU A 14 36.35 19.72 -17.81
N LEU A 15 36.49 19.94 -16.50
CA LEU A 15 36.28 18.92 -15.47
C LEU A 15 34.78 18.57 -15.47
N THR A 16 34.37 17.71 -16.40
CA THR A 16 33.10 17.00 -16.28
C THR A 16 33.24 16.07 -15.08
N THR A 17 32.69 16.49 -13.94
CA THR A 17 32.35 15.60 -12.84
C THR A 17 31.38 14.58 -13.40
N VAL A 18 31.90 13.42 -13.81
CA VAL A 18 31.08 12.24 -14.09
C VAL A 18 30.49 11.84 -12.75
N THR A 19 29.30 12.34 -12.43
CA THR A 19 28.50 11.83 -11.34
C THR A 19 28.12 10.40 -11.72
N TRP A 20 28.87 9.44 -11.19
CA TRP A 20 28.47 8.03 -11.19
C TRP A 20 27.20 7.93 -10.36
N ALA A 21 26.04 8.01 -11.01
CA ALA A 21 24.78 7.63 -10.41
C ALA A 21 24.90 6.13 -10.10
N ALA A 22 25.09 5.79 -8.83
CA ALA A 22 25.01 4.41 -8.38
C ALA A 22 23.63 3.88 -8.79
N SER A 23 23.60 3.00 -9.78
CA SER A 23 22.37 2.35 -10.22
C SER A 23 21.88 1.48 -9.07
N SER A 24 20.82 1.90 -8.38
CA SER A 24 20.14 1.06 -7.40
C SER A 24 19.69 -0.23 -8.08
N THR A 25 20.00 -1.38 -7.51
CA THR A 25 19.47 -2.65 -8.02
C THR A 25 17.94 -2.64 -7.92
N PRO A 26 17.22 -3.33 -8.83
CA PRO A 26 15.76 -3.39 -8.79
C PRO A 26 15.20 -3.86 -7.43
N GLU A 27 15.90 -4.78 -6.76
CA GLU A 27 15.53 -5.28 -5.43
C GLU A 27 15.65 -4.22 -4.34
N LEU A 28 16.67 -3.36 -4.38
CA LEU A 28 16.83 -2.27 -3.42
C LEU A 28 15.70 -1.24 -3.59
N ALA A 29 15.34 -0.92 -4.83
CA ALA A 29 14.21 -0.05 -5.12
C ALA A 29 12.89 -0.66 -4.63
N GLU A 30 12.71 -1.97 -4.81
CA GLU A 30 11.53 -2.69 -4.30
C GLU A 30 11.46 -2.68 -2.77
N ARG A 31 12.56 -2.96 -2.06
CA ARG A 31 12.63 -2.88 -0.59
C ARG A 31 12.28 -1.48 -0.08
N ALA A 32 12.86 -0.45 -0.69
CA ALA A 32 12.57 0.94 -0.32
C ALA A 32 11.10 1.29 -0.55
N ALA A 33 10.51 0.82 -1.66
CA ALA A 33 9.10 1.02 -1.93
C ALA A 33 8.20 0.34 -0.90
N VAL A 34 8.51 -0.91 -0.54
CA VAL A 34 7.75 -1.65 0.48
C VAL A 34 7.92 -1.04 1.86
N ALA A 35 9.13 -0.62 2.26
CA ALA A 35 9.36 0.04 3.54
C ALA A 35 8.51 1.31 3.69
N GLN A 36 8.51 2.15 2.65
CA GLN A 36 7.69 3.38 2.59
C GLN A 36 6.19 3.07 2.66
N LEU A 37 5.75 2.04 1.93
CA LEU A 37 4.36 1.58 1.96
C LEU A 37 3.95 1.10 3.35
N LEU A 38 4.79 0.29 4.02
CA LEU A 38 4.50 -0.24 5.34
C LEU A 38 4.43 0.87 6.41
N VAL A 39 5.31 1.86 6.32
CA VAL A 39 5.42 2.93 7.32
C VAL A 39 4.44 4.07 7.08
N PHE A 40 4.30 4.53 5.84
CA PHE A 40 3.52 5.74 5.51
C PHE A 40 2.26 5.47 4.68
N GLY A 41 2.06 4.26 4.18
CA GLY A 41 0.89 3.91 3.35
C GLY A 41 0.98 4.40 1.91
N ARG A 42 2.18 4.77 1.44
CA ARG A 42 2.37 5.33 0.09
C ARG A 42 3.68 4.87 -0.52
N LEU A 43 3.73 4.86 -1.86
CA LEU A 43 4.95 4.63 -2.59
C LEU A 43 5.90 5.84 -2.49
N PRO A 44 7.22 5.62 -2.56
CA PRO A 44 8.20 6.70 -2.56
C PRO A 44 7.99 7.59 -3.78
N ALA A 45 8.21 8.89 -3.59
CA ALA A 45 8.40 9.78 -4.74
C ALA A 45 9.64 9.30 -5.52
N PRO A 46 9.70 9.48 -6.85
CA PRO A 46 10.81 9.04 -7.70
C PRO A 46 12.19 9.52 -7.23
N GLU A 47 12.20 10.62 -6.47
CA GLU A 47 13.39 11.34 -6.02
C GLU A 47 13.88 10.89 -4.62
N SER A 48 13.21 9.92 -4.00
CA SER A 48 13.54 9.49 -2.64
C SER A 48 14.87 8.74 -2.64
N PRO A 49 15.86 9.13 -1.81
CA PRO A 49 17.15 8.47 -1.78
C PRO A 49 17.01 7.01 -1.32
N SER A 50 17.40 6.08 -2.18
CA SER A 50 17.51 4.66 -1.81
C SER A 50 18.66 4.49 -0.81
N HIS A 51 18.37 3.89 0.33
CA HIS A 51 19.39 3.63 1.35
C HIS A 51 20.12 2.33 0.97
N SER A 52 21.45 2.39 0.89
CA SER A 52 22.28 1.28 0.42
C SER A 52 22.23 0.10 1.40
N ASP A 53 22.15 -1.11 0.83
CA ASP A 53 22.32 -2.45 1.42
C ASP A 53 21.51 -2.83 2.67
N ALA A 54 20.67 -1.94 3.21
CA ALA A 54 19.81 -2.23 4.35
C ALA A 54 18.70 -3.24 4.00
N THR A 55 18.47 -4.20 4.89
CA THR A 55 17.33 -5.14 4.84
C THR A 55 16.00 -4.39 4.94
N LEU A 56 14.90 -5.02 4.53
CA LEU A 56 13.57 -4.39 4.66
C LEU A 56 13.24 -3.99 6.10
N VAL A 57 13.61 -4.83 7.08
CA VAL A 57 13.37 -4.58 8.51
C VAL A 57 14.12 -3.32 8.96
N GLU A 58 15.40 -3.19 8.62
CA GLU A 58 16.21 -2.02 8.97
C GLU A 58 15.66 -0.74 8.35
N GLN A 59 15.20 -0.81 7.09
CA GLN A 59 14.56 0.32 6.43
C GLN A 59 13.25 0.73 7.12
N VAL A 60 12.41 -0.24 7.50
CA VAL A 60 11.17 0.02 8.24
C VAL A 60 11.45 0.64 9.60
N GLU A 61 12.43 0.14 10.35
CA GLU A 61 12.80 0.69 11.66
C GLU A 61 13.38 2.11 11.54
N LEU A 62 14.19 2.38 10.53
CA LEU A 62 14.71 3.72 10.27
C LEU A 62 13.56 4.71 9.98
N LEU A 63 12.63 4.34 9.10
CA LEU A 63 11.48 5.19 8.76
C LEU A 63 10.51 5.34 9.94
N ARG A 64 10.29 4.28 10.73
CA ARG A 64 9.51 4.33 11.97
C ARG A 64 10.13 5.31 12.97
N ALA A 65 11.46 5.31 13.13
CA ALA A 65 12.15 6.23 14.03
C ALA A 65 12.05 7.71 13.58
N GLN A 66 11.83 7.96 12.28
CA GLN A 66 11.61 9.30 11.74
C GLN A 66 10.16 9.79 11.95
N LEU A 67 9.19 8.87 11.98
CA LEU A 67 7.77 9.18 12.05
C LEU A 67 7.36 10.08 13.24
N PRO A 68 7.87 9.90 14.49
CA PRO A 68 7.63 10.83 15.59
C PRO A 68 8.14 12.26 15.38
N ARG A 69 9.09 12.47 14.46
CA ARG A 69 9.69 13.78 14.18
C ARG A 69 8.97 14.55 13.07
N ASP A 70 8.15 13.87 12.27
CA ASP A 70 7.36 14.47 11.18
C ASP A 70 5.85 14.35 11.48
N ALA A 71 5.28 15.40 12.03
CA ALA A 71 3.84 15.47 12.34
C ALA A 71 2.96 15.40 11.08
N ALA A 72 3.44 15.93 9.95
CA ALA A 72 2.70 15.90 8.70
C ALA A 72 2.68 14.48 8.13
N ALA A 73 3.80 13.74 8.18
CA ALA A 73 3.84 12.33 7.80
C ALA A 73 2.92 11.47 8.68
N ARG A 74 2.91 11.67 10.01
CA ARG A 74 1.97 10.98 10.90
C ARG A 74 0.52 11.21 10.53
N THR A 75 0.16 12.47 10.30
CA THR A 75 -1.22 12.85 9.96
C THR A 75 -1.63 12.23 8.63
N ARG A 76 -0.75 12.26 7.61
CA ARG A 76 -1.00 11.59 6.33
C ARG A 76 -1.16 10.08 6.47
N ALA A 77 -0.26 9.41 7.19
CA ALA A 77 -0.34 7.96 7.40
C ALA A 77 -1.62 7.56 8.17
N ALA A 78 -2.02 8.36 9.15
CA ALA A 78 -3.29 8.18 9.87
C ALA A 78 -4.50 8.36 8.96
N HIS A 79 -4.50 9.40 8.13
CA HIS A 79 -5.57 9.64 7.17
C HIS A 79 -5.68 8.52 6.13
N ALA A 80 -4.56 8.09 5.55
CA ALA A 80 -4.51 7.00 4.58
C ALA A 80 -4.99 5.67 5.18
N ALA A 81 -4.47 5.28 6.36
CA ALA A 81 -4.93 4.07 7.04
C ALA A 81 -6.42 4.11 7.37
N TRP A 82 -6.95 5.29 7.71
CA TRP A 82 -8.37 5.48 7.95
C TRP A 82 -9.19 5.34 6.67
N LEU A 83 -8.77 5.96 5.57
CA LEU A 83 -9.45 5.80 4.28
C LEU A 83 -9.42 4.35 3.79
N ASP A 84 -8.31 3.65 3.97
CA ASP A 84 -8.15 2.28 3.48
C ASP A 84 -8.92 1.25 4.31
N ALA A 85 -9.06 1.48 5.62
CA ALA A 85 -9.92 0.67 6.49
C ALA A 85 -11.40 1.05 6.32
N PHE A 86 -11.63 2.34 6.45
CA PHE A 86 -12.85 3.13 6.35
C PHE A 86 -13.58 2.97 5.04
N GLY A 87 -13.05 3.58 3.99
CA GLY A 87 -13.77 4.06 2.80
C GLY A 87 -14.46 5.40 3.02
N ARG A 88 -14.01 6.19 4.01
CA ARG A 88 -14.50 7.54 4.33
C ARG A 88 -13.39 8.37 4.95
N SER A 89 -13.48 9.69 4.84
CA SER A 89 -12.57 10.56 5.58
C SER A 89 -12.81 10.44 7.10
N PRO A 90 -11.75 10.50 7.92
CA PRO A 90 -11.90 10.67 9.36
C PRO A 90 -12.48 12.06 9.66
N THR A 91 -13.23 12.16 10.75
CA THR A 91 -13.54 13.45 11.36
C THR A 91 -12.27 14.06 11.96
N ASP A 92 -12.24 15.37 12.21
CA ASP A 92 -11.08 16.02 12.83
C ASP A 92 -10.72 15.44 14.20
N ALA A 93 -11.72 15.02 14.98
CA ALA A 93 -11.51 14.38 16.28
C ALA A 93 -10.85 13.00 16.13
N GLU A 94 -11.34 12.19 15.19
CA GLU A 94 -10.75 10.88 14.85
C GLU A 94 -9.32 11.04 14.35
N LEU A 95 -9.08 11.98 13.43
CA LEU A 95 -7.75 12.23 12.87
C LEU A 95 -6.75 12.72 13.92
N ARG A 96 -7.17 13.62 14.83
CA ARG A 96 -6.33 14.06 15.95
C ARG A 96 -5.99 12.91 16.88
N ALA A 97 -6.98 12.09 17.25
CA ALA A 97 -6.75 10.94 18.13
C ALA A 97 -5.80 9.92 17.50
N GLU A 98 -5.98 9.64 16.21
CA GLU A 98 -5.12 8.72 15.48
C GLU A 98 -3.71 9.29 15.30
N SER A 99 -3.55 10.50 14.78
CA SER A 99 -2.22 11.10 14.51
C SER A 99 -1.35 11.32 15.75
N ALA A 100 -1.95 11.33 16.95
CA ALA A 100 -1.23 11.38 18.23
C ALA A 100 -0.47 10.08 18.56
N LEU A 101 -0.89 8.94 17.99
CA LEU A 101 -0.24 7.65 18.22
C LEU A 101 1.06 7.56 17.39
N PRO A 102 2.17 7.02 17.93
CA PRO A 102 3.41 6.83 17.20
C PRO A 102 3.38 5.55 16.34
N LEU A 103 2.27 5.29 15.64
CA LEU A 103 2.05 4.08 14.86
C LEU A 103 2.30 4.33 13.37
N THR A 104 2.91 3.34 12.73
CA THR A 104 3.03 3.21 11.28
C THR A 104 1.66 3.04 10.62
N TYR A 105 1.58 3.25 9.31
CA TYR A 105 0.39 2.97 8.51
C TYR A 105 -0.12 1.53 8.72
N THR A 106 0.78 0.54 8.69
CA THR A 106 0.41 -0.88 8.79
C THR A 106 -0.19 -1.20 10.16
N GLU A 107 0.40 -0.71 11.25
CA GLU A 107 -0.13 -0.89 12.61
C GLU A 107 -1.50 -0.24 12.80
N ARG A 108 -1.72 0.94 12.19
CA ARG A 108 -3.01 1.63 12.23
C ARG A 108 -4.07 0.83 11.49
N LEU A 109 -3.75 0.40 10.28
CA LEU A 109 -4.65 -0.43 9.49
C LEU A 109 -4.99 -1.73 10.23
N GLN A 110 -4.03 -2.36 10.93
CA GLN A 110 -4.26 -3.56 11.74
C GLN A 110 -5.25 -3.29 12.87
N ARG A 111 -5.04 -2.18 13.59
CA ARG A 111 -5.94 -1.75 14.65
C ARG A 111 -7.35 -1.44 14.12
N HIS A 112 -7.47 -0.80 12.96
CA HIS A 112 -8.76 -0.51 12.35
C HIS A 112 -9.47 -1.79 11.88
N VAL A 113 -8.78 -2.75 11.27
CA VAL A 113 -9.40 -4.03 10.89
C VAL A 113 -9.80 -4.84 12.12
N ALA A 114 -9.00 -4.82 13.19
CA ALA A 114 -9.38 -5.44 14.47
C ALA A 114 -10.65 -4.79 15.06
N ARG A 115 -10.79 -3.46 14.94
CA ARG A 115 -12.01 -2.74 15.32
C ARG A 115 -13.21 -3.17 14.47
N LEU A 116 -13.06 -3.28 13.16
CA LEU A 116 -14.12 -3.78 12.26
C LEU A 116 -14.55 -5.21 12.63
N ALA A 117 -13.61 -6.07 12.99
CA ALA A 117 -13.91 -7.42 13.46
C ALA A 117 -14.70 -7.43 14.78
N ALA A 118 -14.43 -6.46 15.67
CA ALA A 118 -15.14 -6.30 16.94
C ALA A 118 -16.49 -5.57 16.81
N GLN A 119 -16.74 -4.88 15.70
CA GLN A 119 -17.94 -4.05 15.50
C GLN A 119 -18.66 -4.42 14.18
N PRO A 120 -19.51 -5.46 14.19
CA PRO A 120 -20.16 -5.95 12.97
C PRO A 120 -21.01 -4.92 12.22
N ALA A 121 -21.62 -3.98 12.94
CA ALA A 121 -22.37 -2.87 12.33
C ALA A 121 -21.46 -1.94 11.51
N GLU A 122 -20.29 -1.58 12.06
CA GLU A 122 -19.32 -0.74 11.35
C GLU A 122 -18.72 -1.47 10.15
N PHE A 123 -18.45 -2.77 10.27
CA PHE A 123 -18.03 -3.58 9.12
C PHE A 123 -19.10 -3.65 8.03
N ARG A 124 -20.39 -3.75 8.40
CA ARG A 124 -21.50 -3.66 7.44
C ARG A 124 -21.49 -2.33 6.69
N ASP A 125 -21.25 -1.21 7.37
CA ASP A 125 -21.16 0.11 6.73
C ASP A 125 -19.98 0.22 5.76
N VAL A 126 -18.84 -0.40 6.09
CA VAL A 126 -17.69 -0.52 5.17
C VAL A 126 -18.09 -1.32 3.92
N LEU A 127 -18.73 -2.47 4.12
CA LEU A 127 -19.17 -3.34 3.05
C LEU A 127 -20.14 -2.63 2.10
N GLN A 128 -21.14 -1.93 2.64
CA GLN A 128 -22.10 -1.18 1.84
C GLN A 128 -21.42 -0.11 0.98
N ARG A 129 -20.46 0.63 1.55
CA ARG A 129 -19.71 1.64 0.78
C ARG A 129 -18.86 1.01 -0.33
N ALA A 130 -18.28 -0.15 -0.09
CA ALA A 130 -17.51 -0.86 -1.12
C ALA A 130 -18.42 -1.34 -2.27
N TYR A 131 -19.61 -1.85 -1.96
CA TYR A 131 -20.63 -2.22 -2.96
C TYR A 131 -21.13 -1.02 -3.76
N GLN A 132 -21.40 0.11 -3.11
CA GLN A 132 -21.82 1.33 -3.80
C GLN A 132 -20.73 1.86 -4.74
N LEU A 133 -19.46 1.75 -4.36
CA LEU A 133 -18.35 2.17 -5.21
C LEU A 133 -18.18 1.28 -6.45
N VAL A 134 -18.25 -0.05 -6.28
CA VAL A 134 -17.86 -1.01 -7.33
C VAL A 134 -19.04 -1.53 -8.13
N VAL A 135 -20.15 -1.80 -7.46
CA VAL A 135 -21.35 -2.45 -8.01
C VAL A 135 -22.49 -1.44 -8.24
N HIS A 136 -22.39 -0.24 -7.66
CA HIS A 136 -23.37 0.86 -7.78
C HIS A 136 -24.76 0.51 -7.23
N ARG A 137 -24.80 -0.28 -6.15
CA ARG A 137 -25.99 -0.58 -5.34
C ARG A 137 -25.59 -0.98 -3.93
N ASP A 138 -26.58 -1.13 -3.05
CA ASP A 138 -26.38 -1.74 -1.73
C ASP A 138 -26.15 -3.25 -1.86
N ALA A 139 -25.39 -3.81 -0.92
CA ALA A 139 -25.24 -5.24 -0.74
C ALA A 139 -26.54 -5.86 -0.23
N TYR A 140 -26.97 -6.95 -0.85
CA TYR A 140 -28.09 -7.76 -0.38
C TYR A 140 -27.71 -8.58 0.85
N ALA A 141 -28.71 -9.09 1.59
CA ALA A 141 -28.48 -9.83 2.82
C ALA A 141 -27.58 -11.06 2.61
N GLU A 142 -27.81 -11.80 1.53
CA GLU A 142 -27.06 -12.99 1.15
C GLU A 142 -25.59 -12.68 0.80
N GLU A 143 -25.33 -11.48 0.27
CA GLU A 143 -23.98 -11.02 0.00
C GLU A 143 -23.26 -10.62 1.27
N VAL A 144 -23.95 -9.95 2.20
CA VAL A 144 -23.42 -9.67 3.55
C VAL A 144 -23.06 -10.98 4.25
N ASP A 145 -23.93 -11.99 4.15
CA ASP A 145 -23.70 -13.33 4.71
C ASP A 145 -22.50 -14.03 4.05
N TYR A 146 -22.28 -13.84 2.75
CA TYR A 146 -21.10 -14.36 2.05
C TYR A 146 -19.79 -13.79 2.62
N TRP A 147 -19.73 -12.50 2.94
CA TRP A 147 -18.50 -11.87 3.44
C TRP A 147 -18.18 -12.22 4.89
N HIS A 148 -19.19 -12.53 5.71
CA HIS A 148 -19.02 -12.72 7.14
C HIS A 148 -18.01 -13.84 7.53
N PRO A 149 -18.05 -15.05 6.93
CA PRO A 149 -17.08 -16.12 7.22
C PRO A 149 -15.63 -15.80 6.85
N HIS A 150 -15.40 -14.81 5.98
CA HIS A 150 -14.05 -14.40 5.56
C HIS A 150 -13.37 -13.46 6.57
N GLY A 151 -14.08 -13.08 7.63
CA GLY A 151 -13.61 -12.13 8.63
C GLY A 151 -13.71 -10.68 8.16
N ALA A 152 -13.35 -9.74 9.04
CA ALA A 152 -13.36 -8.33 8.69
C ALA A 152 -12.22 -8.02 7.71
N LEU A 153 -12.58 -7.39 6.61
CA LEU A 153 -11.67 -6.88 5.59
C LEU A 153 -11.67 -5.35 5.63
N SER A 154 -10.54 -4.74 5.32
CA SER A 154 -10.48 -3.29 5.09
C SER A 154 -11.29 -2.90 3.85
N PHE A 155 -11.73 -1.65 3.77
CA PHE A 155 -12.41 -1.12 2.59
C PHE A 155 -11.62 -1.37 1.30
N VAL A 156 -10.32 -1.09 1.29
CA VAL A 156 -9.46 -1.29 0.12
C VAL A 156 -9.42 -2.78 -0.32
N ALA A 157 -9.41 -3.72 0.64
CA ALA A 157 -9.44 -5.14 0.34
C ALA A 157 -10.79 -5.59 -0.22
N LEU A 158 -11.89 -5.09 0.35
CA LEU A 158 -13.24 -5.36 -0.16
C LEU A 158 -13.42 -4.83 -1.57
N VAL A 159 -13.02 -3.59 -1.84
CA VAL A 159 -13.11 -2.97 -3.16
C VAL A 159 -12.34 -3.81 -4.20
N ALA A 160 -11.12 -4.22 -3.89
CA ALA A 160 -10.32 -5.05 -4.79
C ALA A 160 -11.02 -6.40 -5.08
N CYS A 161 -11.54 -7.07 -4.05
CA CYS A 161 -12.25 -8.34 -4.22
C CYS A 161 -13.59 -8.19 -4.96
N LEU A 162 -14.31 -7.10 -4.73
CA LEU A 162 -15.57 -6.80 -5.40
C LEU A 162 -15.36 -6.48 -6.87
N GLU A 163 -14.27 -5.80 -7.26
CA GLU A 163 -13.97 -5.54 -8.67
C GLU A 163 -13.78 -6.86 -9.43
N ASP A 164 -13.05 -7.80 -8.84
CA ASP A 164 -12.87 -9.12 -9.43
C ASP A 164 -14.19 -9.92 -9.49
N TRP A 165 -14.96 -9.91 -8.40
CA TRP A 165 -16.24 -10.57 -8.32
C TRP A 165 -17.25 -10.02 -9.35
N ALA A 166 -17.40 -8.69 -9.42
CA ALA A 166 -18.33 -8.02 -10.33
C ALA A 166 -17.95 -8.33 -11.78
N ARG A 167 -16.65 -8.27 -12.11
CA ARG A 167 -16.14 -8.62 -13.44
C ARG A 167 -16.44 -10.06 -13.83
N ARG A 168 -16.33 -11.01 -12.90
CA ARG A 168 -16.61 -12.44 -13.15
C ARG A 168 -18.09 -12.76 -13.28
N ASN A 169 -18.94 -11.99 -12.62
CA ASN A 169 -20.37 -12.29 -12.51
C ASN A 169 -21.26 -11.41 -13.38
N GLN A 170 -20.73 -10.40 -14.06
CA GLN A 170 -21.51 -9.64 -15.04
C GLN A 170 -21.91 -10.51 -16.25
N PRO A 171 -23.12 -10.30 -16.81
CA PRO A 171 -24.09 -9.27 -16.43
C PRO A 171 -25.06 -9.67 -15.30
N GLY A 172 -25.04 -10.92 -14.81
CA GLY A 172 -26.05 -11.44 -13.89
C GLY A 172 -25.83 -11.12 -12.40
N LEU A 173 -24.62 -10.74 -12.00
CA LEU A 173 -24.18 -10.50 -10.60
C LEU A 173 -24.75 -11.55 -9.63
N MET A 174 -24.65 -12.83 -10.00
CA MET A 174 -25.18 -13.93 -9.19
C MET A 174 -24.36 -14.07 -7.90
N ILE A 175 -25.04 -14.48 -6.82
CA ILE A 175 -24.39 -14.85 -5.56
C ILE A 175 -23.49 -16.05 -5.85
N THR A 176 -22.18 -15.84 -5.86
CA THR A 176 -21.21 -16.92 -6.09
C THR A 176 -20.55 -17.33 -4.79
N ALA A 177 -20.54 -18.64 -4.55
CA ALA A 177 -19.58 -19.25 -3.64
C ALA A 177 -18.15 -19.09 -4.18
N GLY A 178 -17.16 -19.09 -3.28
CA GLY A 178 -15.75 -19.08 -3.65
C GLY A 178 -14.90 -18.21 -2.73
N THR A 179 -13.58 -18.23 -2.96
CA THR A 179 -12.63 -17.44 -2.16
C THR A 179 -12.52 -16.01 -2.73
N PRO A 180 -12.59 -14.97 -1.88
CA PRO A 180 -12.28 -13.60 -2.27
C PRO A 180 -10.91 -13.51 -2.96
N THR A 181 -10.89 -12.89 -4.13
CA THR A 181 -9.72 -12.84 -5.02
C THR A 181 -9.40 -11.39 -5.34
N VAL A 182 -8.16 -10.98 -5.12
CA VAL A 182 -7.64 -9.67 -5.54
C VAL A 182 -7.18 -9.79 -6.99
N PRO A 183 -7.69 -8.95 -7.91
CA PRO A 183 -7.28 -9.00 -9.31
C PRO A 183 -5.83 -8.53 -9.44
N LEU A 184 -5.18 -8.85 -10.56
CA LEU A 184 -3.80 -8.38 -10.83
C LEU A 184 -3.74 -6.91 -11.24
N ARG A 185 -4.88 -6.35 -11.60
CA ARG A 185 -5.07 -4.95 -11.96
C ARG A 185 -6.39 -4.51 -11.37
N SER A 186 -6.36 -3.41 -10.66
CA SER A 186 -7.53 -2.74 -10.13
C SER A 186 -7.58 -1.32 -10.64
N ARG A 187 -8.78 -0.78 -10.80
CA ARG A 187 -8.97 0.65 -11.10
C ARG A 187 -9.03 1.45 -9.80
N ALA A 188 -9.66 0.90 -8.77
CA ALA A 188 -9.89 1.56 -7.50
C ALA A 188 -8.73 1.45 -6.50
N VAL A 189 -7.85 0.45 -6.61
CA VAL A 189 -6.75 0.25 -5.65
C VAL A 189 -5.39 0.21 -6.34
N CYS A 190 -4.34 0.58 -5.61
CA CYS A 190 -2.97 0.41 -6.05
C CYS A 190 -2.46 -0.96 -5.62
N LEU A 191 -1.97 -1.72 -6.61
CA LEU A 191 -1.40 -3.05 -6.41
C LEU A 191 0.09 -2.98 -6.73
N VAL A 192 0.92 -3.26 -5.74
CA VAL A 192 2.38 -3.28 -5.90
C VAL A 192 2.81 -4.73 -6.05
N PRO A 193 3.28 -5.16 -7.24
CA PRO A 193 3.80 -6.50 -7.42
C PRO A 193 5.09 -6.65 -6.62
N LEU A 194 5.21 -7.77 -5.91
CA LEU A 194 6.38 -8.09 -5.11
C LEU A 194 7.08 -9.33 -5.65
N SER A 195 8.41 -9.30 -5.64
CA SER A 195 9.22 -10.50 -5.79
C SER A 195 9.02 -11.41 -4.56
N PRO A 196 9.16 -12.74 -4.73
CA PRO A 196 8.98 -13.68 -3.62
C PRO A 196 9.90 -13.41 -2.42
N ALA A 197 11.11 -12.94 -2.66
CA ALA A 197 12.08 -12.61 -1.62
C ALA A 197 11.60 -11.44 -0.75
N ILE A 198 11.19 -10.33 -1.37
CA ILE A 198 10.71 -9.15 -0.63
C ILE A 198 9.36 -9.44 0.04
N ALA A 199 8.48 -10.21 -0.60
CA ALA A 199 7.23 -10.64 0.02
C ALA A 199 7.46 -11.49 1.28
N ALA A 200 8.50 -12.33 1.29
CA ALA A 200 8.88 -13.12 2.46
C ALA A 200 9.43 -12.22 3.59
N GLU A 201 10.26 -11.23 3.26
CA GLU A 201 10.76 -10.24 4.22
C GLU A 201 9.61 -9.39 4.82
N ALA A 202 8.62 -9.02 4.00
CA ALA A 202 7.54 -8.12 4.40
C ALA A 202 6.44 -8.81 5.24
N ARG A 203 6.20 -10.10 5.03
CA ARG A 203 5.14 -10.85 5.73
C ARG A 203 5.15 -10.68 7.26
N PRO A 204 6.27 -10.87 7.99
CA PRO A 204 6.27 -10.67 9.45
C PRO A 204 5.96 -9.23 9.88
N LEU A 205 6.24 -8.23 9.03
CA LEU A 205 6.01 -6.82 9.32
C LEU A 205 4.52 -6.43 9.18
N VAL A 206 3.76 -7.18 8.38
CA VAL A 206 2.32 -6.98 8.16
C VAL A 206 1.45 -7.71 9.19
N GLY A 207 2.05 -8.51 10.08
CA GLY A 207 1.37 -9.25 11.14
C GLY A 207 0.89 -10.64 10.70
N SER A 208 -0.07 -11.21 11.44
CA SER A 208 -0.56 -12.59 11.25
C SER A 208 -1.36 -12.76 9.95
N LEU A 209 -0.64 -12.86 8.84
CA LEU A 209 -1.14 -13.38 7.59
C LEU A 209 -1.10 -14.91 7.64
N ASP A 210 -2.08 -15.57 7.03
CA ASP A 210 -1.95 -16.98 6.70
C ASP A 210 -0.67 -17.17 5.86
N VAL A 211 0.13 -18.18 6.17
CA VAL A 211 1.36 -18.53 5.44
C VAL A 211 1.11 -18.76 3.96
N HIS A 212 -0.13 -19.12 3.59
CA HIS A 212 -0.57 -19.30 2.22
C HIS A 212 -1.10 -18.02 1.56
N SER A 213 -1.29 -16.93 2.31
CA SER A 213 -1.68 -15.65 1.73
C SER A 213 -0.53 -15.07 0.90
N ARG A 214 -0.86 -14.74 -0.35
CA ARG A 214 0.04 -14.06 -1.28
C ARG A 214 -0.26 -12.57 -1.40
N VAL A 215 -1.35 -12.11 -0.79
CA VAL A 215 -1.66 -10.69 -0.68
C VAL A 215 -1.18 -10.20 0.68
N LEU A 216 -0.27 -9.24 0.67
CA LEU A 216 0.04 -8.41 1.83
C LEU A 216 -1.07 -7.36 1.97
N ALA A 217 -2.20 -7.80 2.52
CA ALA A 217 -3.32 -6.95 2.91
C ALA A 217 -3.58 -7.18 4.40
N VAL A 218 -3.44 -6.12 5.17
CA VAL A 218 -3.61 -6.17 6.63
C VAL A 218 -5.00 -6.71 6.99
N GLY A 219 -5.02 -7.72 7.87
CA GLY A 219 -6.24 -8.32 8.42
C GLY A 219 -6.95 -9.31 7.49
N ALA A 220 -6.51 -9.45 6.25
CA ALA A 220 -7.09 -10.39 5.32
C ALA A 220 -6.44 -11.78 5.49
N ARG A 221 -7.21 -12.73 6.04
CA ARG A 221 -6.68 -14.07 6.35
C ARG A 221 -6.44 -14.91 5.10
N SER A 222 -7.32 -14.84 4.11
CA SER A 222 -7.30 -15.75 2.96
C SER A 222 -7.71 -15.09 1.65
N LEU A 223 -6.90 -14.13 1.18
CA LEU A 223 -7.06 -13.57 -0.16
C LEU A 223 -6.23 -14.33 -1.18
N ARG A 224 -6.84 -14.61 -2.33
CA ARG A 224 -6.15 -15.21 -3.47
C ARG A 224 -5.75 -14.16 -4.49
N THR A 225 -4.72 -14.47 -5.27
CA THR A 225 -4.34 -13.73 -6.48
C THR A 225 -4.34 -14.69 -7.67
N PRO A 226 -4.78 -14.25 -8.86
CA PRO A 226 -4.57 -15.02 -10.09
C PRO A 226 -3.07 -15.26 -10.32
N GLY A 227 -2.69 -16.47 -10.76
CA GLY A 227 -1.31 -16.77 -11.16
C GLY A 227 -0.28 -16.78 -10.03
N ASN A 228 -0.69 -16.89 -8.77
CA ASN A 228 0.20 -17.06 -7.62
C ASN A 228 1.17 -15.87 -7.36
N MET A 229 0.82 -14.65 -7.80
CA MET A 229 1.68 -13.48 -7.60
C MET A 229 1.58 -12.90 -6.18
N HIS A 230 2.68 -12.35 -5.68
CA HIS A 230 2.71 -11.60 -4.43
C HIS A 230 2.35 -10.13 -4.68
N LEU A 231 1.40 -9.60 -3.93
CA LEU A 231 0.91 -8.23 -4.10
C LEU A 231 0.84 -7.53 -2.73
N ALA A 232 1.30 -6.28 -2.65
CA ALA A 232 0.89 -5.36 -1.58
C ALA A 232 -0.30 -4.52 -2.04
N LEU A 233 -1.25 -4.32 -1.14
CA LEU A 233 -2.51 -3.63 -1.39
C LEU A 233 -2.54 -2.31 -0.61
N VAL A 234 -2.71 -1.19 -1.31
CA VAL A 234 -2.96 0.13 -0.71
C VAL A 234 -4.00 0.91 -1.50
N GLY A 235 -4.68 1.83 -0.83
CA GLY A 235 -5.57 2.78 -1.45
C GLY A 235 -4.84 3.61 -2.49
N ARG A 236 -5.61 4.14 -3.43
CA ARG A 236 -5.10 5.09 -4.41
C ARG A 236 -5.31 6.49 -3.85
N ASP A 237 -4.24 7.27 -3.75
CA ASP A 237 -4.28 8.70 -3.42
C ASP A 237 -5.14 9.50 -4.43
#